data_AF-A0A923FAG2-F1
#
_entry.id   AF-A0A923FAG2-F1
#
_cell.length_a   1.000
_cell.length_b   1.000
_cell.length_c   1.000
_cell.angle_alpha   90.00
_cell.angle_beta   90.00
_cell.angle_gamma   90.00
#
_symmetry.space_group_name_H-M   'P 1'
#
loop_
_entity.id
_entity.type
_entity.pdbx_description
1 polymer ?
#
loop_
_entity_poly.entity_id
_entity_poly.type
_entity_poly.pdbx_seq_one_letter_code
_entity_poly.pdbx_strand_id
1 'polypeptide(L)'
;NIVGDIASKAGKVAFNNTGNLKVGTLTETDGNGNVVKTTTGVKNTGDVSIGTNGNLAINEGLATSGNVFLNVDGKTTQNAKGNITADGLALNGGDFELRNNGNIVGDIASKAGKVAFNNTGNLKVGTLTETDGSGNVVKTTTGVKNTGDVSIGTDGNLAINEGLATSGNVFLNVDGKTTQNAKGNIIADGLALKGGDFDLRNASNWVGDLASRAKDVSFVNRSDVTVGRLTETALDGTQLDQIVGIGNTGKVQVVTATGNITLTENVSTTSNASDAIVLNAGQSASAGVAAGGDVKADAGVTVSTGAGGRAVIYTGSLAGSSRLVDVVGSGSGNFRYNSDEQQSNFGRALGTTGVHAVYREQPTLLVSTNGTTTQTKPFDGQTTFNGGGIAGYDASGLWNGDTKPMLGNPLYSVGTQGPGSHLINIGGLADLGYLIVSNPANANLTVTPSVDYDAVRQSVADATRVGAQVASPHAPELNPAQPKPADWSGAGVEDGGLLLVDQGGTRGNGAGNGDGDSAAQAESADSERELAGNVCADGGVSEGGACAAYPPQTVFVVRGGVRLPGPGLAMRP
;
A
#
# COMPACT_ATOMS: atom_id res chain seq x y z
N ASN A 1 -5.92 55.17 -30.92
CA ASN A 1 -7.02 55.58 -31.84
C ASN A 1 -8.34 55.55 -31.09
N ILE A 2 -9.36 56.24 -31.59
CA ILE A 2 -10.75 56.04 -31.15
C ILE A 2 -11.55 55.69 -32.41
N VAL A 3 -11.69 54.40 -32.66
CA VAL A 3 -12.40 53.84 -33.82
C VAL A 3 -13.42 52.82 -33.32
N GLY A 4 -14.62 52.82 -33.92
CA GLY A 4 -15.70 51.91 -33.53
C GLY A 4 -15.59 50.53 -34.15
N ASP A 5 -15.26 50.46 -35.44
CA ASP A 5 -15.19 49.23 -36.23
C ASP A 5 -13.82 49.09 -36.92
N ILE A 6 -13.32 47.86 -37.00
CA ILE A 6 -12.17 47.46 -37.82
C ILE A 6 -12.55 46.32 -38.77
N ALA A 7 -12.02 46.39 -39.98
CA ALA A 7 -12.04 45.32 -40.97
C ALA A 7 -10.76 45.43 -41.83
N SER A 8 -10.14 44.32 -42.18
CA SER A 8 -8.85 44.32 -42.88
C SER A 8 -8.62 43.10 -43.75
N LYS A 9 -7.84 43.29 -44.81
CA LYS A 9 -7.25 42.26 -45.66
C LYS A 9 -5.80 42.66 -45.97
N ALA A 10 -4.90 42.39 -45.05
CA ALA A 10 -3.50 42.81 -45.13
C ALA A 10 -2.53 41.69 -44.71
N GLY A 11 -1.23 42.00 -44.67
CA GLY A 11 -0.23 41.14 -44.06
C GLY A 11 -0.33 41.17 -42.53
N LYS A 12 0.77 41.49 -41.86
CA LYS A 12 0.77 41.75 -40.42
C LYS A 12 0.06 43.07 -40.09
N VAL A 13 -0.75 43.09 -39.03
CA VAL A 13 -1.46 44.30 -38.57
C VAL A 13 -1.45 44.43 -37.06
N ALA A 14 -1.42 45.68 -36.59
CA ALA A 14 -1.61 46.02 -35.18
C ALA A 14 -2.61 47.18 -35.06
N PHE A 15 -3.65 47.01 -34.25
CA PHE A 15 -4.67 48.02 -33.98
C PHE A 15 -4.64 48.38 -32.50
N ASN A 16 -4.44 49.67 -32.17
CA ASN A 16 -4.46 50.16 -30.79
C ASN A 16 -5.56 51.22 -30.60
N ASN A 17 -6.54 50.92 -29.74
CA ASN A 17 -7.73 51.72 -29.51
C ASN A 17 -7.92 52.07 -28.03
N THR A 18 -8.45 53.25 -27.72
CA THR A 18 -8.65 53.70 -26.33
C THR A 18 -10.07 53.49 -25.81
N GLY A 19 -11.01 53.03 -26.66
CA GLY A 19 -12.41 52.85 -26.32
C GLY A 19 -12.91 51.43 -26.60
N ASN A 20 -14.22 51.27 -26.81
CA ASN A 20 -14.74 50.02 -27.33
C ASN A 20 -14.33 49.84 -28.80
N LEU A 21 -14.14 48.59 -29.21
CA LEU A 21 -13.74 48.23 -30.55
C LEU A 21 -14.57 47.05 -31.05
N LYS A 22 -14.83 46.99 -32.34
CA LYS A 22 -15.55 45.90 -32.96
C LYS A 22 -14.83 45.40 -34.21
N VAL A 23 -14.67 44.09 -34.34
CA VAL A 23 -14.35 43.45 -35.63
C VAL A 23 -15.66 43.36 -36.39
N GLY A 24 -15.77 44.08 -37.50
CA GLY A 24 -17.05 44.33 -38.17
C GLY A 24 -16.94 44.37 -39.69
N THR A 25 -17.86 45.11 -40.31
CA THR A 25 -17.86 45.36 -41.74
C THR A 25 -17.67 46.85 -41.97
N LEU A 26 -16.70 47.21 -42.80
CA LEU A 26 -16.45 48.57 -43.26
C LEU A 26 -16.85 48.69 -44.74
N THR A 27 -17.61 49.73 -45.06
CA THR A 27 -18.06 50.03 -46.42
C THR A 27 -17.44 51.34 -46.88
N GLU A 28 -16.72 51.29 -47.98
CA GLU A 28 -16.18 52.45 -48.68
C GLU A 28 -17.23 52.92 -49.69
N THR A 29 -17.55 54.22 -49.70
CA THR A 29 -18.47 54.84 -50.67
C THR A 29 -17.78 55.87 -51.53
N ASP A 30 -18.28 56.07 -52.75
CA ASP A 30 -17.84 57.18 -53.61
C ASP A 30 -18.45 58.52 -53.14
N GLY A 31 -18.11 59.61 -53.83
CA GLY A 31 -18.66 60.95 -53.55
C GLY A 31 -20.17 61.07 -53.81
N ASN A 32 -20.79 60.06 -54.41
CA ASN A 32 -22.22 59.97 -54.67
C ASN A 32 -22.95 59.08 -53.64
N GLY A 33 -22.22 58.50 -52.66
CA GLY A 33 -22.76 57.61 -51.65
C GLY A 33 -22.98 56.16 -52.12
N ASN A 34 -22.53 55.80 -53.32
CA ASN A 34 -22.59 54.42 -53.80
C ASN A 34 -21.50 53.59 -53.14
N VAL A 35 -21.80 52.33 -52.82
CA VAL A 35 -20.81 51.39 -52.26
C VAL A 35 -19.77 51.03 -53.31
N VAL A 36 -18.51 51.36 -53.03
CA VAL A 36 -17.35 51.03 -53.85
C VAL A 36 -16.73 49.72 -53.40
N LYS A 37 -16.65 49.50 -52.09
CA LYS A 37 -16.02 48.30 -51.52
C LYS A 37 -16.58 47.99 -50.16
N THR A 38 -16.73 46.70 -49.87
CA THR A 38 -17.08 46.22 -48.54
C THR A 38 -16.00 45.28 -48.05
N THR A 39 -15.44 45.59 -46.88
CA THR A 39 -14.46 44.76 -46.19
C THR A 39 -15.10 44.23 -44.92
N THR A 40 -15.18 42.90 -44.80
CA THR A 40 -15.84 42.22 -43.67
C THR A 40 -14.83 41.40 -42.90
N GLY A 41 -14.80 41.60 -41.58
CA GLY A 41 -13.89 40.95 -40.66
C GLY A 41 -12.43 41.38 -40.84
N VAL A 42 -11.55 40.72 -40.09
CA VAL A 42 -10.11 40.85 -40.23
C VAL A 42 -9.61 39.53 -40.82
N LYS A 43 -9.05 39.56 -42.03
CA LYS A 43 -8.64 38.39 -42.82
C LYS A 43 -7.23 38.60 -43.35
N ASN A 44 -6.24 38.25 -42.55
CA ASN A 44 -4.85 38.62 -42.75
C ASN A 44 -3.95 37.40 -43.04
N THR A 45 -2.72 37.63 -43.50
CA THR A 45 -1.75 36.53 -43.76
C THR A 45 -0.58 36.48 -42.77
N GLY A 46 -0.51 37.43 -41.83
CA GLY A 46 0.48 37.44 -40.75
C GLY A 46 -0.16 37.81 -39.42
N ASP A 47 0.65 37.98 -38.38
CA ASP A 47 0.12 38.25 -37.04
C ASP A 47 -0.86 39.41 -37.00
N VAL A 48 -1.91 39.26 -36.18
CA VAL A 48 -2.92 40.27 -35.91
C VAL A 48 -2.85 40.63 -34.44
N SER A 49 -2.47 41.86 -34.12
CA SER A 49 -2.56 42.40 -32.77
C SER A 49 -3.72 43.38 -32.65
N ILE A 50 -4.58 43.18 -31.66
CA ILE A 50 -5.71 44.06 -31.34
C ILE A 50 -5.58 44.46 -29.86
N GLY A 51 -5.15 45.71 -29.65
CA GLY A 51 -5.11 46.38 -28.36
C GLY A 51 -6.31 47.30 -28.17
N THR A 52 -7.04 47.16 -27.06
CA THR A 52 -8.09 48.13 -26.71
C THR A 52 -8.30 48.30 -25.21
N ASN A 53 -8.45 49.55 -24.74
CA ASN A 53 -8.71 49.82 -23.32
C ASN A 53 -10.18 49.59 -22.91
N GLY A 54 -11.09 49.46 -23.89
CA GLY A 54 -12.50 49.14 -23.69
C GLY A 54 -12.81 47.68 -23.98
N ASN A 55 -14.06 47.41 -24.34
CA ASN A 55 -14.52 46.08 -24.75
C ASN A 55 -14.16 45.81 -26.22
N LEU A 56 -13.96 44.54 -26.56
CA LEU A 56 -13.82 44.06 -27.94
C LEU A 56 -15.01 43.16 -28.31
N ALA A 57 -15.75 43.52 -29.36
CA ALA A 57 -16.79 42.66 -29.92
C ALA A 57 -16.32 42.08 -31.26
N ILE A 58 -16.15 40.76 -31.33
CA ILE A 58 -15.80 40.06 -32.56
C ILE A 58 -17.12 39.67 -33.25
N ASN A 59 -17.58 40.53 -34.16
CA ASN A 59 -18.88 40.39 -34.80
C ASN A 59 -18.82 39.84 -36.23
N GLU A 60 -17.62 39.73 -36.77
CA GLU A 60 -17.28 39.14 -38.05
C GLU A 60 -15.96 38.39 -37.88
N GLY A 61 -15.64 37.47 -38.80
CA GLY A 61 -14.49 36.58 -38.65
C GLY A 61 -13.16 37.31 -38.41
N LEU A 62 -12.37 36.78 -37.46
CA LEU A 62 -11.01 37.19 -37.15
C LEU A 62 -10.05 36.06 -37.56
N ALA A 63 -9.59 36.11 -38.80
CA ALA A 63 -8.82 35.05 -39.42
C ALA A 63 -7.43 35.52 -39.83
N THR A 64 -6.42 34.70 -39.55
CA THR A 64 -5.06 34.85 -40.05
C THR A 64 -4.35 33.50 -40.19
N SER A 65 -3.32 33.45 -41.04
CA SER A 65 -2.35 32.35 -41.08
C SER A 65 -1.16 32.54 -40.12
N GLY A 66 -1.21 33.57 -39.27
CA GLY A 66 -0.25 33.77 -38.17
C GLY A 66 -0.96 33.70 -36.82
N ASN A 67 -0.45 34.43 -35.84
CA ASN A 67 -1.03 34.47 -34.49
C ASN A 67 -1.98 35.67 -34.30
N VAL A 68 -2.94 35.52 -33.41
CA VAL A 68 -3.80 36.60 -32.92
C VAL A 68 -3.39 36.97 -31.50
N PHE A 69 -3.14 38.25 -31.25
CA PHE A 69 -2.86 38.81 -29.93
C PHE A 69 -4.00 39.76 -29.56
N LEU A 70 -4.78 39.40 -28.54
CA LEU A 70 -5.84 40.25 -27.99
C LEU A 70 -5.34 40.85 -26.68
N ASN A 71 -5.06 42.15 -26.70
CA ASN A 71 -4.63 42.94 -25.56
C ASN A 71 -5.79 43.86 -25.15
N VAL A 72 -6.77 43.32 -24.42
CA VAL A 72 -8.07 43.96 -24.17
C VAL A 72 -8.24 44.19 -22.68
N ASP A 73 -8.35 45.44 -22.22
CA ASP A 73 -8.55 45.73 -20.79
C ASP A 73 -9.99 45.43 -20.33
N GLY A 74 -10.96 45.61 -21.23
CA GLY A 74 -12.37 45.29 -21.00
C GLY A 74 -12.71 43.83 -21.29
N LYS A 75 -13.98 43.60 -21.66
CA LYS A 75 -14.49 42.27 -22.02
C LYS A 75 -14.37 42.02 -23.52
N THR A 76 -14.02 40.79 -23.89
CA THR A 76 -14.08 40.32 -25.28
C THR A 76 -15.22 39.32 -25.45
N THR A 77 -16.06 39.52 -26.48
CA THR A 77 -17.19 38.65 -26.80
C THR A 77 -17.23 38.30 -28.28
N GLN A 78 -17.83 37.16 -28.62
CA GLN A 78 -18.10 36.73 -29.98
C GLN A 78 -19.61 36.69 -30.26
N ASN A 79 -20.01 37.05 -31.47
CA ASN A 79 -21.32 36.65 -32.01
C ASN A 79 -21.16 35.38 -32.89
N ALA A 80 -22.26 34.88 -33.44
CA ALA A 80 -22.26 33.67 -34.27
C ALA A 80 -21.34 33.70 -35.52
N LYS A 81 -20.96 34.89 -36.02
CA LYS A 81 -20.05 35.06 -37.17
C LYS A 81 -18.60 35.33 -36.76
N GLY A 82 -18.37 35.62 -35.48
CA GLY A 82 -17.11 36.08 -34.92
C GLY A 82 -16.05 35.01 -34.71
N ASN A 83 -15.99 33.97 -35.54
CA ASN A 83 -15.03 32.88 -35.38
C ASN A 83 -13.59 33.40 -35.49
N ILE A 84 -12.70 32.84 -34.67
CA ILE A 84 -11.26 33.08 -34.72
C ILE A 84 -10.59 31.92 -35.45
N THR A 85 -9.75 32.23 -36.43
CA THR A 85 -8.90 31.23 -37.10
C THR A 85 -7.46 31.74 -37.08
N ALA A 86 -6.55 31.02 -36.42
CA ALA A 86 -5.16 31.44 -36.25
C ALA A 86 -4.25 30.24 -35.97
N ASP A 87 -2.94 30.40 -36.18
CA ASP A 87 -1.96 29.42 -35.70
C ASP A 87 -1.91 29.41 -34.17
N GLY A 88 -2.03 30.59 -33.56
CA GLY A 88 -2.07 30.77 -32.11
C GLY A 88 -2.92 31.95 -31.66
N LEU A 89 -3.42 31.90 -30.44
CA LEU A 89 -4.24 32.93 -29.81
C LEU A 89 -3.69 33.29 -28.42
N ALA A 90 -3.25 34.53 -28.26
CA ALA A 90 -2.82 35.09 -26.99
C ALA A 90 -3.89 36.03 -26.42
N LEU A 91 -4.40 35.73 -25.23
CA LEU A 91 -5.46 36.51 -24.57
C LEU A 91 -4.91 37.25 -23.35
N ASN A 92 -4.95 38.57 -23.35
CA ASN A 92 -4.36 39.41 -22.32
C ASN A 92 -5.30 40.52 -21.85
N GLY A 93 -5.34 40.76 -20.54
CA GLY A 93 -6.09 41.86 -19.93
C GLY A 93 -7.34 41.39 -19.17
N GLY A 94 -8.51 41.87 -19.57
CA GLY A 94 -9.81 41.59 -18.93
C GLY A 94 -10.37 40.21 -19.26
N ASP A 95 -11.69 40.09 -19.36
CA ASP A 95 -12.37 38.80 -19.49
C ASP A 95 -12.65 38.43 -20.96
N PHE A 96 -12.64 37.12 -21.28
CA PHE A 96 -12.85 36.61 -22.62
C PHE A 96 -13.95 35.54 -22.66
N GLU A 97 -14.97 35.79 -23.48
CA GLU A 97 -16.11 34.91 -23.73
C GLU A 97 -16.13 34.53 -25.22
N LEU A 98 -15.37 33.48 -25.54
CA LEU A 98 -15.02 33.05 -26.90
C LEU A 98 -15.50 31.62 -27.19
N ARG A 99 -16.78 31.35 -26.93
CA ARG A 99 -17.37 30.00 -26.98
C ARG A 99 -17.87 29.54 -28.37
N ASN A 100 -17.52 30.22 -29.45
CA ASN A 100 -17.90 29.74 -30.78
C ASN A 100 -17.18 28.42 -31.11
N ASN A 101 -17.95 27.38 -31.44
CA ASN A 101 -17.37 26.10 -31.83
C ASN A 101 -16.53 26.21 -33.12
N GLY A 102 -16.81 27.18 -34.00
CA GLY A 102 -16.07 27.38 -35.24
C GLY A 102 -14.70 28.07 -35.09
N ASN A 103 -14.24 28.33 -33.87
CA ASN A 103 -12.86 28.79 -33.64
C ASN A 103 -11.88 27.67 -33.99
N ILE A 104 -10.77 27.97 -34.66
CA ILE A 104 -9.72 27.01 -35.04
C ILE A 104 -8.38 27.64 -34.70
N VAL A 105 -7.76 27.18 -33.62
CA VAL A 105 -6.49 27.69 -33.12
C VAL A 105 -5.58 26.53 -32.75
N GLY A 106 -4.32 26.59 -33.17
CA GLY A 106 -3.32 25.57 -32.81
C GLY A 106 -2.83 25.71 -31.36
N ASP A 107 -2.45 26.94 -30.98
CA ASP A 107 -1.86 27.24 -29.68
C ASP A 107 -2.66 28.31 -28.91
N ILE A 108 -2.84 28.13 -27.60
CA ILE A 108 -3.41 29.14 -26.71
C ILE A 108 -2.41 29.54 -25.62
N ALA A 109 -2.35 30.84 -25.35
CA ALA A 109 -1.70 31.39 -24.17
C ALA A 109 -2.55 32.53 -23.59
N SER A 110 -2.54 32.71 -22.28
CA SER A 110 -3.32 33.77 -21.65
C SER A 110 -2.67 34.35 -20.40
N LYS A 111 -2.86 35.66 -20.23
CA LYS A 111 -2.66 36.39 -18.98
C LYS A 111 -3.82 37.37 -18.81
N ALA A 112 -4.99 36.83 -18.52
CA ALA A 112 -6.26 37.54 -18.54
C ALA A 112 -7.05 37.36 -17.22
N GLY A 113 -8.24 37.96 -17.15
CA GLY A 113 -9.25 37.68 -16.14
C GLY A 113 -9.84 36.29 -16.32
N LYS A 114 -11.17 36.20 -16.40
CA LYS A 114 -11.86 34.96 -16.76
C LYS A 114 -11.71 34.66 -18.25
N VAL A 115 -11.48 33.41 -18.62
CA VAL A 115 -11.40 32.96 -20.02
C VAL A 115 -12.34 31.80 -20.24
N ALA A 116 -13.17 31.89 -21.28
CA ALA A 116 -13.89 30.78 -21.85
C ALA A 116 -13.59 30.71 -23.35
N PHE A 117 -13.09 29.58 -23.81
CA PHE A 117 -12.68 29.39 -25.19
C PHE A 117 -13.06 28.00 -25.69
N ASN A 118 -13.82 27.95 -26.79
CA ASN A 118 -14.06 26.71 -27.54
C ASN A 118 -13.17 26.67 -28.78
N ASN A 119 -12.75 25.47 -29.17
CA ASN A 119 -11.89 25.22 -30.33
C ASN A 119 -12.37 23.99 -31.11
N THR A 120 -12.23 24.06 -32.43
CA THR A 120 -12.30 22.91 -33.34
C THR A 120 -10.89 22.44 -33.64
N GLY A 121 -10.66 21.13 -33.56
CA GLY A 121 -9.39 20.46 -33.76
C GLY A 121 -8.60 20.31 -32.46
N ASN A 122 -7.30 20.07 -32.63
CA ASN A 122 -6.37 19.96 -31.52
C ASN A 122 -5.99 21.36 -31.01
N LEU A 123 -5.74 21.47 -29.72
CA LEU A 123 -5.30 22.69 -29.07
C LEU A 123 -4.08 22.42 -28.18
N LYS A 124 -3.17 23.39 -28.09
CA LYS A 124 -1.99 23.32 -27.23
C LYS A 124 -1.91 24.54 -26.31
N VAL A 125 -1.80 24.34 -25.01
CA VAL A 125 -1.37 25.41 -24.10
C VAL A 125 0.13 25.63 -24.29
N GLY A 126 0.52 26.81 -24.77
CA GLY A 126 1.87 27.08 -25.26
C GLY A 126 2.42 28.45 -24.91
N THR A 127 3.40 28.90 -25.69
CA THR A 127 3.97 30.25 -25.60
C THR A 127 3.80 30.95 -26.92
N LEU A 128 3.29 32.18 -26.88
CA LEU A 128 3.08 33.04 -28.04
C LEU A 128 3.80 34.36 -27.86
N THR A 129 4.56 34.77 -28.87
CA THR A 129 5.38 35.99 -28.84
C THR A 129 4.89 36.96 -29.90
N GLU A 130 4.33 38.07 -29.43
CA GLU A 130 3.95 39.22 -30.23
C GLU A 130 5.22 39.96 -30.65
N THR A 131 5.33 40.30 -31.93
CA THR A 131 6.41 41.13 -32.47
C THR A 131 5.86 42.35 -33.19
N ASP A 132 6.66 43.40 -33.34
CA ASP A 132 6.32 44.57 -34.16
C ASP A 132 6.60 44.33 -35.66
N GLY A 133 6.38 45.34 -36.50
CA GLY A 133 6.64 45.25 -37.94
C GLY A 133 8.12 45.04 -38.31
N SER A 134 9.03 45.29 -37.38
CA SER A 134 10.48 45.11 -37.53
C SER A 134 10.96 43.77 -36.96
N GLY A 135 10.07 42.97 -36.36
CA GLY A 135 10.39 41.69 -35.74
C GLY A 135 10.87 41.80 -34.29
N ASN A 136 10.85 42.98 -33.66
CA ASN A 136 11.19 43.12 -32.25
C ASN A 136 10.06 42.56 -31.38
N VAL A 137 10.42 41.93 -30.27
CA VAL A 137 9.44 41.40 -29.31
C VAL A 137 8.70 42.55 -28.64
N VAL A 138 7.37 42.52 -28.74
CA VAL A 138 6.45 43.42 -28.03
C VAL A 138 6.02 42.78 -26.72
N LYS A 139 5.64 41.49 -26.76
CA LYS A 139 5.09 40.77 -25.61
C LYS A 139 5.22 39.28 -25.80
N THR A 140 5.54 38.55 -24.73
CA THR A 140 5.46 37.09 -24.71
C THR A 140 4.43 36.66 -23.67
N THR A 141 3.51 35.81 -24.10
CA THR A 141 2.49 35.20 -23.24
C THR A 141 2.76 33.70 -23.17
N THR A 142 2.95 33.16 -21.97
CA THR A 142 3.35 31.76 -21.75
C THR A 142 2.37 31.08 -20.81
N GLY A 143 1.86 29.94 -21.25
CA GLY A 143 0.82 29.19 -20.56
C GLY A 143 -0.49 29.94 -20.53
N VAL A 144 -1.42 29.46 -19.71
CA VAL A 144 -2.67 30.14 -19.39
C VAL A 144 -2.59 30.48 -17.90
N LYS A 145 -2.50 31.79 -17.59
CA LYS A 145 -2.20 32.33 -16.25
C LYS A 145 -3.21 33.41 -15.89
N ASN A 146 -4.33 32.98 -15.34
CA ASN A 146 -5.54 33.79 -15.23
C ASN A 146 -5.89 34.13 -13.79
N THR A 147 -6.65 35.20 -13.58
CA THR A 147 -7.14 35.60 -12.25
C THR A 147 -8.58 35.17 -11.97
N GLY A 148 -9.28 34.64 -12.97
CA GLY A 148 -10.62 34.06 -12.85
C GLY A 148 -10.70 32.69 -13.51
N ASP A 149 -11.89 32.11 -13.53
CA ASP A 149 -12.10 30.78 -14.11
C ASP A 149 -11.55 30.66 -15.53
N VAL A 150 -11.06 29.47 -15.87
CA VAL A 150 -10.61 29.11 -17.21
C VAL A 150 -11.44 27.94 -17.71
N SER A 151 -12.17 28.13 -18.80
CA SER A 151 -12.89 27.09 -19.51
C SER A 151 -12.29 26.90 -20.90
N ILE A 152 -11.83 25.68 -21.18
CA ILE A 152 -11.27 25.27 -22.47
C ILE A 152 -12.11 24.11 -23.00
N GLY A 153 -12.82 24.36 -24.08
CA GLY A 153 -13.54 23.37 -24.86
C GLY A 153 -12.79 23.02 -26.14
N THR A 154 -12.60 21.74 -26.47
CA THR A 154 -12.07 21.34 -27.78
C THR A 154 -12.58 19.97 -28.20
N ASP A 155 -12.94 19.80 -29.48
CA ASP A 155 -13.41 18.52 -30.02
C ASP A 155 -12.26 17.55 -30.43
N GLY A 156 -11.02 18.06 -30.46
CA GLY A 156 -9.80 17.27 -30.61
C GLY A 156 -9.05 17.03 -29.30
N ASN A 157 -7.74 16.86 -29.39
CA ASN A 157 -6.85 16.67 -28.23
C ASN A 157 -6.43 18.01 -27.61
N LEU A 158 -6.14 17.99 -26.30
CA LEU A 158 -5.54 19.12 -25.59
C LEU A 158 -4.15 18.76 -25.06
N ALA A 159 -3.11 19.43 -25.55
CA ALA A 159 -1.76 19.30 -25.01
C ALA A 159 -1.44 20.47 -24.06
N ILE A 160 -1.28 20.19 -22.77
CA ILE A 160 -0.85 21.19 -21.79
C ILE A 160 0.68 21.17 -21.75
N ASN A 161 1.31 22.05 -22.54
CA ASN A 161 2.77 22.08 -22.69
C ASN A 161 3.44 23.22 -21.93
N GLU A 162 2.66 24.15 -21.42
CA GLU A 162 3.03 25.20 -20.48
C GLU A 162 1.94 25.28 -19.41
N GLY A 163 2.25 25.88 -18.25
CA GLY A 163 1.37 25.84 -17.09
C GLY A 163 -0.05 26.37 -17.38
N LEU A 164 -1.04 25.65 -16.85
CA LEU A 164 -2.45 26.04 -16.82
C LEU A 164 -2.79 26.44 -15.37
N ALA A 165 -2.60 27.71 -15.06
CA ALA A 165 -2.68 28.25 -13.71
C ALA A 165 -3.78 29.32 -13.62
N THR A 166 -4.64 29.22 -12.62
CA THR A 166 -5.61 30.24 -12.28
C THR A 166 -5.85 30.30 -10.78
N SER A 167 -6.31 31.45 -10.27
CA SER A 167 -6.88 31.58 -8.93
C SER A 167 -8.37 31.22 -8.86
N GLY A 168 -8.98 30.80 -9.96
CA GLY A 168 -10.34 30.26 -9.99
C GLY A 168 -10.35 28.77 -10.34
N ASN A 169 -11.43 28.32 -10.97
CA ASN A 169 -11.58 26.94 -11.41
C ASN A 169 -11.13 26.76 -12.87
N VAL A 170 -10.71 25.54 -13.19
CA VAL A 170 -10.44 25.08 -14.55
C VAL A 170 -11.54 24.12 -14.99
N PHE A 171 -12.16 24.38 -16.13
CA PHE A 171 -13.13 23.51 -16.79
C PHE A 171 -12.54 23.03 -18.12
N LEU A 172 -12.31 21.72 -18.24
CA LEU A 172 -11.83 21.09 -19.47
C LEU A 172 -12.94 20.25 -20.08
N ASN A 173 -13.47 20.69 -21.21
CA ASN A 173 -14.44 19.95 -22.01
C ASN A 173 -13.77 19.49 -23.30
N VAL A 174 -13.11 18.33 -23.25
CA VAL A 174 -12.20 17.87 -24.31
C VAL A 174 -12.71 16.54 -24.82
N ASP A 175 -13.10 16.43 -26.10
CA ASP A 175 -13.62 15.16 -26.65
C ASP A 175 -12.49 14.14 -26.92
N GLY A 176 -11.30 14.64 -27.26
CA GLY A 176 -10.09 13.84 -27.45
C GLY A 176 -9.35 13.53 -26.15
N LYS A 177 -8.03 13.32 -26.26
CA LYS A 177 -7.15 13.09 -25.11
C LYS A 177 -6.52 14.40 -24.64
N THR A 178 -6.48 14.58 -23.32
CA THR A 178 -5.68 15.62 -22.67
C THR A 178 -4.39 15.02 -22.10
N THR A 179 -3.25 15.66 -22.37
CA THR A 179 -1.93 15.24 -21.85
C THR A 179 -1.15 16.42 -21.30
N GLN A 180 -0.28 16.16 -20.32
CA GLN A 180 0.67 17.14 -19.78
C GLN A 180 2.13 16.78 -20.10
N ASN A 181 2.97 17.78 -20.28
CA ASN A 181 4.43 17.62 -20.20
C ASN A 181 4.97 18.08 -18.83
N ALA A 182 6.29 18.12 -18.66
CA ALA A 182 6.93 18.54 -17.41
C ALA A 182 6.61 19.98 -16.97
N LYS A 183 6.34 20.90 -17.91
CA LYS A 183 5.96 22.29 -17.63
C LYS A 183 4.46 22.51 -17.55
N GLY A 184 3.67 21.56 -18.02
CA GLY A 184 2.22 21.64 -18.15
C GLY A 184 1.45 21.32 -16.87
N ASN A 185 1.91 21.81 -15.71
CA ASN A 185 1.18 21.59 -14.46
C ASN A 185 -0.11 22.43 -14.42
N ILE A 186 -1.12 21.92 -13.71
CA ILE A 186 -2.38 22.61 -13.45
C ILE A 186 -2.35 23.16 -12.03
N ILE A 187 -2.65 24.45 -11.87
CA ILE A 187 -2.83 25.10 -10.56
C ILE A 187 -4.20 25.78 -10.58
N ALA A 188 -5.12 25.37 -9.73
CA ALA A 188 -6.48 25.90 -9.70
C ALA A 188 -7.16 25.65 -8.35
N ASP A 189 -8.19 26.42 -8.02
CA ASP A 189 -9.06 26.10 -6.87
C ASP A 189 -9.81 24.80 -7.12
N GLY A 190 -10.25 24.56 -8.36
CA GLY A 190 -10.92 23.33 -8.77
C GLY A 190 -10.64 22.96 -10.23
N LEU A 191 -10.79 21.67 -10.54
CA LEU A 191 -10.64 21.08 -11.87
C LEU A 191 -11.85 20.22 -12.22
N ALA A 192 -12.58 20.63 -13.24
CA ALA A 192 -13.70 19.89 -13.81
C ALA A 192 -13.27 19.27 -15.15
N LEU A 193 -13.47 17.95 -15.29
CA LEU A 193 -13.06 17.19 -16.48
C LEU A 193 -14.28 16.58 -17.16
N LYS A 194 -14.46 16.82 -18.46
CA LYS A 194 -15.58 16.31 -19.25
C LYS A 194 -15.14 15.88 -20.65
N GLY A 195 -15.74 14.81 -21.16
CA GLY A 195 -15.49 14.31 -22.52
C GLY A 195 -14.63 13.05 -22.55
N GLY A 196 -13.50 13.12 -23.26
CA GLY A 196 -12.56 12.04 -23.54
C GLY A 196 -11.62 11.69 -22.39
N ASP A 197 -10.37 11.36 -22.73
CA ASP A 197 -9.39 10.80 -21.78
C ASP A 197 -8.48 11.89 -21.20
N PHE A 198 -8.12 11.79 -19.93
CA PHE A 198 -7.26 12.75 -19.23
C PHE A 198 -6.07 12.07 -18.57
N ASP A 199 -4.87 12.37 -19.08
CA ASP A 199 -3.59 11.91 -18.56
C ASP A 199 -2.84 13.10 -17.94
N LEU A 200 -3.13 13.34 -16.67
CA LEU A 200 -2.76 14.55 -15.92
C LEU A 200 -1.85 14.18 -14.72
N ARG A 201 -0.72 13.57 -15.02
CA ARG A 201 0.19 12.97 -14.03
C ARG A 201 1.35 13.86 -13.59
N ASN A 202 1.34 15.15 -13.93
CA ASN A 202 2.40 16.06 -13.49
C ASN A 202 2.39 16.18 -11.95
N ALA A 203 3.48 15.80 -11.29
CA ALA A 203 3.59 15.81 -9.82
C ALA A 203 3.49 17.22 -9.19
N SER A 204 3.57 18.28 -10.01
CA SER A 204 3.39 19.68 -9.58
C SER A 204 1.97 20.21 -9.78
N ASN A 205 1.02 19.37 -10.18
CA ASN A 205 -0.39 19.74 -10.16
C ASN A 205 -0.81 20.10 -8.73
N TRP A 206 -1.60 21.16 -8.60
CA TRP A 206 -2.14 21.63 -7.33
C TRP A 206 -3.56 22.12 -7.54
N VAL A 207 -4.50 21.23 -7.26
CA VAL A 207 -5.94 21.46 -7.37
C VAL A 207 -6.60 21.21 -6.02
N GLY A 208 -7.49 22.11 -5.59
CA GLY A 208 -8.31 21.92 -4.39
C GLY A 208 -9.41 20.89 -4.61
N ASP A 209 -10.33 21.17 -5.54
CA ASP A 209 -11.49 20.33 -5.84
C ASP A 209 -11.38 19.62 -7.20
N LEU A 210 -11.81 18.36 -7.28
CA LEU A 210 -11.88 17.58 -8.51
C LEU A 210 -13.30 17.08 -8.74
N ALA A 211 -13.80 17.26 -9.96
CA ALA A 211 -15.07 16.69 -10.42
C ALA A 211 -14.93 16.19 -11.86
N SER A 212 -15.57 15.07 -12.22
CA SER A 212 -15.38 14.49 -13.56
C SER A 212 -16.60 13.77 -14.14
N ARG A 213 -16.77 13.92 -15.46
CA ARG A 213 -17.65 13.19 -16.38
C ARG A 213 -16.88 12.81 -17.66
N ALA A 214 -15.67 12.30 -17.47
CA ALA A 214 -14.76 11.94 -18.55
C ALA A 214 -14.82 10.43 -18.89
N LYS A 215 -14.04 10.00 -19.88
CA LYS A 215 -13.71 8.59 -20.08
C LYS A 215 -12.65 8.16 -19.06
N ASP A 216 -11.41 7.91 -19.47
CA ASP A 216 -10.34 7.57 -18.54
C ASP A 216 -9.78 8.84 -17.87
N VAL A 217 -9.53 8.80 -16.57
CA VAL A 217 -8.82 9.85 -15.83
C VAL A 217 -7.66 9.23 -15.07
N SER A 218 -6.46 9.76 -15.28
CA SER A 218 -5.28 9.52 -14.45
C SER A 218 -4.74 10.86 -13.98
N PHE A 219 -5.07 11.23 -12.74
CA PHE A 219 -4.73 12.52 -12.15
C PHE A 219 -3.81 12.31 -10.94
N VAL A 220 -2.69 13.06 -10.92
CA VAL A 220 -1.80 13.18 -9.76
C VAL A 220 -1.92 14.62 -9.25
N ASN A 221 -2.12 14.77 -7.95
CA ASN A 221 -2.05 16.04 -7.23
C ASN A 221 -0.87 16.03 -6.26
N ARG A 222 -0.24 17.18 -6.06
CA ARG A 222 0.90 17.28 -5.12
C ARG A 222 0.48 17.08 -3.66
N SER A 223 -0.67 17.61 -3.28
CA SER A 223 -1.16 17.65 -1.91
C SER A 223 -2.63 17.23 -1.87
N ASP A 224 -3.37 17.70 -0.87
CA ASP A 224 -4.76 17.32 -0.62
C ASP A 224 -5.63 17.65 -1.85
N VAL A 225 -6.57 16.76 -2.14
CA VAL A 225 -7.63 16.98 -3.15
C VAL A 225 -8.97 16.54 -2.59
N THR A 226 -10.00 17.29 -2.92
CA THR A 226 -11.38 16.97 -2.58
C THR A 226 -12.14 16.54 -3.83
N VAL A 227 -12.76 15.37 -3.82
CA VAL A 227 -13.80 15.05 -4.81
C VAL A 227 -15.07 15.78 -4.40
N GLY A 228 -15.47 16.75 -5.22
CA GLY A 228 -16.51 17.73 -4.86
C GLY A 228 -17.36 18.17 -6.04
N ARG A 229 -17.90 19.38 -5.95
CA ARG A 229 -18.84 19.95 -6.93
C ARG A 229 -18.29 21.24 -7.52
N LEU A 230 -18.23 21.30 -8.85
CA LEU A 230 -17.76 22.47 -9.59
C LEU A 230 -18.85 22.98 -10.53
N THR A 231 -19.06 24.29 -10.52
CA THR A 231 -20.11 24.96 -11.32
C THR A 231 -19.47 25.97 -12.26
N GLU A 232 -19.65 25.75 -13.55
CA GLU A 232 -19.19 26.70 -14.57
C GLU A 232 -20.23 27.82 -14.72
N THR A 233 -19.75 29.06 -14.81
CA THR A 233 -20.60 30.23 -15.05
C THR A 233 -20.14 31.02 -16.27
N ALA A 234 -21.06 31.74 -16.90
CA ALA A 234 -20.74 32.78 -17.89
C ALA A 234 -20.17 34.04 -17.21
N LEU A 235 -19.79 35.06 -18.00
CA LEU A 235 -19.30 36.33 -17.46
C LEU A 235 -20.35 37.14 -16.68
N ASP A 236 -21.64 36.91 -16.93
CA ASP A 236 -22.74 37.55 -16.20
C ASP A 236 -23.17 36.77 -14.94
N GLY A 237 -22.47 35.67 -14.61
CA GLY A 237 -22.78 34.80 -13.48
C GLY A 237 -23.82 33.72 -13.76
N THR A 238 -24.38 33.65 -14.98
CA THR A 238 -25.32 32.58 -15.36
C THR A 238 -24.63 31.22 -15.29
N GLN A 239 -25.24 30.25 -14.62
CA GLN A 239 -24.74 28.87 -14.58
C GLN A 239 -24.86 28.21 -15.96
N LEU A 240 -23.78 27.62 -16.43
CA LEU A 240 -23.69 26.92 -17.72
C LEU A 240 -23.66 25.41 -17.56
N ASP A 241 -22.85 24.92 -16.62
CA ASP A 241 -22.70 23.49 -16.34
C ASP A 241 -22.41 23.28 -14.84
N GLN A 242 -22.64 22.07 -14.36
CA GLN A 242 -22.25 21.65 -13.03
C GLN A 242 -21.89 20.17 -13.01
N ILE A 243 -20.69 19.88 -12.49
CA ILE A 243 -20.23 18.50 -12.27
C ILE A 243 -20.17 18.25 -10.77
N VAL A 244 -20.80 17.16 -10.34
CA VAL A 244 -20.88 16.72 -8.92
C VAL A 244 -20.16 15.37 -8.79
N GLY A 245 -19.09 15.31 -8.00
CA GLY A 245 -18.28 14.12 -7.82
C GLY A 245 -17.63 13.60 -9.11
N ILE A 246 -17.31 12.31 -9.12
CA ILE A 246 -16.74 11.62 -10.28
C ILE A 246 -17.74 10.60 -10.80
N GLY A 247 -18.01 10.65 -12.10
CA GLY A 247 -18.96 9.79 -12.79
C GLY A 247 -18.49 9.51 -14.20
N ASN A 248 -17.47 8.66 -14.32
CA ASN A 248 -16.75 8.44 -15.55
C ASN A 248 -17.26 7.22 -16.30
N THR A 249 -17.02 7.16 -17.61
CA THR A 249 -17.28 5.93 -18.37
C THR A 249 -16.07 5.00 -18.43
N GLY A 250 -14.88 5.57 -18.26
CA GLY A 250 -13.59 4.86 -18.24
C GLY A 250 -12.99 4.77 -16.84
N LYS A 251 -11.74 4.30 -16.75
CA LYS A 251 -11.01 4.13 -15.49
C LYS A 251 -10.83 5.46 -14.75
N VAL A 252 -10.78 5.40 -13.43
CA VAL A 252 -10.53 6.55 -12.57
C VAL A 252 -9.31 6.27 -11.70
N GLN A 253 -8.24 7.02 -11.90
CA GLN A 253 -7.08 7.05 -11.03
C GLN A 253 -6.89 8.45 -10.48
N VAL A 254 -7.00 8.60 -9.16
CA VAL A 254 -6.73 9.85 -8.44
C VAL A 254 -5.66 9.56 -7.40
N VAL A 255 -4.55 10.29 -7.49
CA VAL A 255 -3.38 10.10 -6.64
C VAL A 255 -3.00 11.42 -6.01
N THR A 256 -2.59 11.38 -4.75
CA THR A 256 -1.91 12.50 -4.10
C THR A 256 -0.51 12.07 -3.69
N ALA A 257 0.48 12.94 -3.87
CA ALA A 257 1.86 12.59 -3.53
C ALA A 257 2.06 12.47 -2.01
N THR A 258 1.57 13.43 -1.23
CA THR A 258 1.71 13.43 0.24
C THR A 258 0.42 13.71 1.01
N GLY A 259 -0.62 14.19 0.33
CA GLY A 259 -1.85 14.72 0.93
C GLY A 259 -3.02 13.73 1.00
N ASN A 260 -4.15 14.20 1.49
CA ASN A 260 -5.38 13.43 1.59
C ASN A 260 -6.18 13.41 0.28
N ILE A 261 -7.00 12.38 0.10
CA ILE A 261 -8.13 12.42 -0.82
C ILE A 261 -9.41 12.48 0.03
N THR A 262 -10.15 13.59 -0.07
CA THR A 262 -11.42 13.74 0.65
C THR A 262 -12.58 13.54 -0.31
N LEU A 263 -13.49 12.63 0.00
CA LEU A 263 -14.67 12.35 -0.81
C LEU A 263 -15.89 13.01 -0.18
N THR A 264 -16.28 14.18 -0.69
CA THR A 264 -17.53 14.86 -0.32
C THR A 264 -18.69 14.45 -1.23
N GLU A 265 -18.37 13.89 -2.39
CA GLU A 265 -19.30 13.42 -3.40
C GLU A 265 -18.92 12.01 -3.89
N ASN A 266 -19.87 11.33 -4.53
CA ASN A 266 -19.68 9.97 -5.03
C ASN A 266 -18.57 9.86 -6.08
N VAL A 267 -17.89 8.70 -6.09
CA VAL A 267 -16.94 8.30 -7.14
C VAL A 267 -17.50 7.07 -7.84
N SER A 268 -17.79 7.19 -9.13
CA SER A 268 -18.35 6.10 -9.93
C SER A 268 -17.69 5.99 -11.30
N THR A 269 -17.63 4.75 -11.79
CA THR A 269 -17.28 4.45 -13.18
C THR A 269 -18.15 3.33 -13.75
N THR A 270 -18.34 3.30 -15.07
CA THR A 270 -18.88 2.12 -15.78
C THR A 270 -17.82 1.10 -16.17
N SER A 271 -16.55 1.36 -15.90
CA SER A 271 -15.46 0.43 -16.21
C SER A 271 -15.58 -0.87 -15.40
N ASN A 272 -15.43 -2.00 -16.09
CA ASN A 272 -15.40 -3.35 -15.51
C ASN A 272 -13.96 -3.86 -15.30
N ALA A 273 -12.96 -2.99 -15.42
CA ALA A 273 -11.57 -3.37 -15.28
C ALA A 273 -11.20 -3.72 -13.83
N SER A 274 -10.15 -4.52 -13.66
CA SER A 274 -9.58 -4.86 -12.35
C SER A 274 -8.93 -3.66 -11.62
N ASP A 275 -8.76 -2.55 -12.33
CA ASP A 275 -8.27 -1.25 -11.87
C ASP A 275 -9.25 -0.14 -12.27
N ALA A 276 -10.55 -0.44 -12.27
CA ALA A 276 -11.60 0.50 -12.67
C ALA A 276 -11.55 1.80 -11.84
N ILE A 277 -11.30 1.69 -10.53
CA ILE A 277 -11.02 2.85 -9.67
C ILE A 277 -9.76 2.58 -8.85
N VAL A 278 -8.84 3.54 -8.84
CA VAL A 278 -7.69 3.59 -7.94
C VAL A 278 -7.64 4.96 -7.27
N LEU A 279 -7.83 4.99 -5.96
CA LEU A 279 -7.61 6.17 -5.14
C LEU A 279 -6.37 5.91 -4.30
N ASN A 280 -5.33 6.76 -4.40
CA ASN A 280 -4.10 6.58 -3.63
C ASN A 280 -3.71 7.87 -2.90
N ALA A 281 -3.94 7.89 -1.59
CA ALA A 281 -3.61 9.02 -0.74
C ALA A 281 -2.18 8.91 -0.18
N GLY A 282 -1.40 9.98 -0.34
CA GLY A 282 -0.04 10.05 0.20
C GLY A 282 0.92 9.00 -0.36
N GLN A 283 0.87 8.76 -1.68
CA GLN A 283 1.63 7.71 -2.38
C GLN A 283 3.13 7.68 -2.06
N SER A 284 3.74 8.83 -1.70
CA SER A 284 5.19 8.91 -1.46
C SER A 284 5.65 8.20 -0.18
N ALA A 285 4.72 7.82 0.69
CA ALA A 285 5.05 7.17 1.95
C ALA A 285 4.82 5.65 1.86
N SER A 286 5.76 4.89 2.42
CA SER A 286 5.83 3.43 2.25
C SER A 286 4.80 2.67 3.11
N ALA A 287 4.58 1.41 2.76
CA ALA A 287 3.94 0.42 3.61
C ALA A 287 4.54 0.40 5.03
N GLY A 288 3.71 0.24 6.04
CA GLY A 288 4.06 0.31 7.46
C GLY A 288 4.08 1.73 8.03
N VAL A 289 4.04 2.78 7.21
CA VAL A 289 4.03 4.17 7.67
C VAL A 289 2.61 4.73 7.66
N ALA A 290 2.01 4.91 8.84
CA ALA A 290 0.66 5.46 8.95
C ALA A 290 0.55 6.93 8.50
N ALA A 291 1.63 7.71 8.65
CA ALA A 291 1.66 9.13 8.30
C ALA A 291 1.65 9.36 6.77
N GLY A 292 1.35 10.61 6.37
CA GLY A 292 1.25 11.05 4.98
C GLY A 292 -0.19 11.44 4.66
N GLY A 293 -0.78 10.75 3.68
CA GLY A 293 -2.15 10.99 3.22
C GLY A 293 -3.12 9.86 3.57
N ASP A 294 -4.36 10.24 3.86
CA ASP A 294 -5.49 9.34 4.06
C ASP A 294 -6.59 9.56 3.00
N VAL A 295 -7.40 8.53 2.76
CA VAL A 295 -8.67 8.65 2.04
C VAL A 295 -9.80 8.79 3.05
N LYS A 296 -10.54 9.90 2.95
CA LYS A 296 -11.64 10.28 3.85
C LYS A 296 -12.93 10.34 3.07
N ALA A 297 -14.04 9.98 3.68
CA ALA A 297 -15.36 10.10 3.05
C ALA A 297 -16.37 10.78 3.98
N ASP A 298 -17.29 11.52 3.38
CA ASP A 298 -18.47 12.06 4.05
C ASP A 298 -19.58 11.01 4.20
N ALA A 299 -20.61 11.34 4.97
CA ALA A 299 -21.75 10.46 5.20
C ALA A 299 -22.51 10.16 3.90
N GLY A 300 -22.72 8.87 3.61
CA GLY A 300 -23.52 8.43 2.45
C GLY A 300 -22.78 8.47 1.11
N VAL A 301 -21.50 8.88 1.10
CA VAL A 301 -20.65 8.80 -0.10
C VAL A 301 -20.37 7.34 -0.44
N THR A 302 -20.39 7.04 -1.73
CA THR A 302 -20.17 5.71 -2.29
C THR A 302 -19.05 5.72 -3.33
N VAL A 303 -18.38 4.57 -3.45
CA VAL A 303 -17.44 4.27 -4.53
C VAL A 303 -17.98 3.06 -5.29
N SER A 304 -18.18 3.18 -6.61
CA SER A 304 -18.80 2.11 -7.40
C SER A 304 -18.16 1.94 -8.78
N THR A 305 -18.07 0.70 -9.25
CA THR A 305 -17.53 0.32 -10.55
C THR A 305 -18.60 -0.23 -11.48
N GLY A 306 -18.25 -0.47 -12.74
CA GLY A 306 -19.06 -1.29 -13.64
C GLY A 306 -19.10 -2.74 -13.16
N ALA A 307 -20.07 -3.51 -13.66
CA ALA A 307 -20.22 -4.92 -13.29
C ALA A 307 -18.92 -5.70 -13.52
N GLY A 308 -18.40 -6.34 -12.46
CA GLY A 308 -17.12 -7.07 -12.51
C GLY A 308 -15.87 -6.20 -12.32
N GLY A 309 -16.02 -4.88 -12.22
CA GLY A 309 -14.90 -3.97 -11.96
C GLY A 309 -14.49 -3.96 -10.49
N ARG A 310 -13.24 -3.56 -10.25
CA ARG A 310 -12.67 -3.43 -8.91
C ARG A 310 -12.20 -2.01 -8.63
N ALA A 311 -12.50 -1.54 -7.43
CA ALA A 311 -11.96 -0.32 -6.85
C ALA A 311 -10.93 -0.68 -5.77
N VAL A 312 -9.77 -0.04 -5.79
CA VAL A 312 -8.76 -0.16 -4.73
C VAL A 312 -8.45 1.22 -4.16
N ILE A 313 -8.58 1.35 -2.85
CA ILE A 313 -8.36 2.58 -2.11
C ILE A 313 -7.11 2.38 -1.24
N TYR A 314 -5.99 2.96 -1.64
CA TYR A 314 -4.77 3.01 -0.85
C TYR A 314 -4.81 4.22 0.07
N THR A 315 -4.63 3.96 1.37
CA THR A 315 -4.78 4.98 2.41
C THR A 315 -3.69 4.83 3.49
N GLY A 316 -3.42 5.88 4.25
CA GLY A 316 -2.40 5.89 5.29
C GLY A 316 -2.82 5.15 6.56
N SER A 317 -3.58 5.83 7.40
CA SER A 317 -3.90 5.44 8.77
C SER A 317 -5.35 4.99 8.94
N LEU A 318 -5.59 4.10 9.89
CA LEU A 318 -6.91 3.64 10.32
C LEU A 318 -7.75 4.80 10.88
N ALA A 319 -7.16 5.57 11.78
CA ALA A 319 -7.84 6.68 12.45
C ALA A 319 -8.09 7.89 11.53
N GLY A 320 -7.15 8.18 10.62
CA GLY A 320 -7.27 9.29 9.67
C GLY A 320 -8.19 9.02 8.49
N SER A 321 -8.44 7.76 8.13
CA SER A 321 -9.33 7.34 7.05
C SER A 321 -10.81 7.33 7.46
N SER A 322 -11.32 8.48 7.91
CA SER A 322 -12.67 8.61 8.44
C SER A 322 -13.73 8.09 7.45
N ARG A 323 -14.63 7.22 7.95
CA ARG A 323 -15.77 6.62 7.22
C ARG A 323 -15.41 5.73 6.03
N LEU A 324 -14.12 5.44 5.79
CA LEU A 324 -13.73 4.54 4.71
C LEU A 324 -14.31 3.12 4.90
N VAL A 325 -14.51 2.69 6.15
CA VAL A 325 -15.20 1.43 6.47
C VAL A 325 -16.64 1.37 5.95
N ASP A 326 -17.36 2.51 5.92
CA ASP A 326 -18.73 2.57 5.39
C ASP A 326 -18.73 2.40 3.86
N VAL A 327 -17.73 2.99 3.19
CA VAL A 327 -17.57 2.93 1.73
C VAL A 327 -17.25 1.52 1.25
N VAL A 328 -16.37 0.81 1.96
CA VAL A 328 -15.94 -0.56 1.62
C VAL A 328 -16.94 -1.61 2.12
N GLY A 329 -17.62 -1.33 3.23
CA GLY A 329 -18.51 -2.24 3.94
C GLY A 329 -17.81 -2.97 5.07
N SER A 330 -18.23 -2.71 6.31
CA SER A 330 -17.70 -3.37 7.51
C SER A 330 -17.90 -4.89 7.45
N GLY A 331 -16.86 -5.65 7.81
CA GLY A 331 -16.89 -7.11 7.81
C GLY A 331 -16.97 -7.75 6.42
N SER A 332 -16.72 -6.98 5.35
CA SER A 332 -16.68 -7.49 3.98
C SER A 332 -15.50 -8.43 3.68
N GLY A 333 -14.44 -8.37 4.49
CA GLY A 333 -13.16 -9.05 4.20
C GLY A 333 -12.33 -8.36 3.11
N ASN A 334 -12.66 -7.11 2.75
CA ASN A 334 -12.00 -6.34 1.69
C ASN A 334 -10.98 -5.30 2.22
N PHE A 335 -10.53 -5.46 3.47
CA PHE A 335 -9.51 -4.62 4.10
C PHE A 335 -8.17 -5.35 4.14
N ARG A 336 -7.08 -4.65 3.83
CA ARG A 336 -5.70 -5.11 3.99
C ARG A 336 -4.87 -4.07 4.70
N TYR A 337 -3.80 -4.50 5.35
CA TYR A 337 -2.93 -3.65 6.17
C TYR A 337 -1.46 -3.81 5.81
N ASN A 338 -0.63 -2.91 6.36
CA ASN A 338 0.82 -2.90 6.18
C ASN A 338 1.24 -2.94 4.70
N SER A 339 0.49 -2.36 3.78
CA SER A 339 0.73 -2.54 2.35
C SER A 339 0.51 -1.24 1.59
N ASP A 340 1.11 -1.14 0.40
CA ASP A 340 0.93 -0.03 -0.52
C ASP A 340 0.79 -0.57 -1.96
N GLU A 341 0.80 0.30 -2.98
CA GLU A 341 0.65 -0.12 -4.36
C GLU A 341 1.86 -0.86 -4.95
N GLN A 342 2.99 -0.88 -4.25
CA GLN A 342 4.25 -1.52 -4.65
C GLN A 342 4.59 -2.74 -3.78
N GLN A 343 4.10 -2.79 -2.55
CA GLN A 343 4.41 -3.80 -1.54
C GLN A 343 3.13 -4.42 -0.98
N SER A 344 2.97 -5.73 -1.19
CA SER A 344 1.85 -6.52 -0.67
C SER A 344 2.31 -7.40 0.49
N ASN A 345 1.96 -7.02 1.73
CA ASN A 345 2.35 -7.73 2.95
C ASN A 345 1.19 -8.53 3.57
N PHE A 346 0.26 -9.01 2.74
CA PHE A 346 -0.88 -9.81 3.14
C PHE A 346 -0.92 -11.14 2.37
N GLY A 347 -1.39 -12.21 3.02
CA GLY A 347 -1.47 -13.55 2.41
C GLY A 347 -2.68 -13.76 1.49
N ARG A 348 -3.82 -13.10 1.78
CA ARG A 348 -5.04 -13.26 1.00
C ARG A 348 -5.15 -12.18 -0.07
N ALA A 349 -5.06 -12.58 -1.33
CA ALA A 349 -5.22 -11.68 -2.48
C ALA A 349 -6.51 -10.83 -2.38
N LEU A 350 -6.47 -9.62 -2.96
CA LEU A 350 -7.67 -8.82 -3.16
C LEU A 350 -8.64 -9.57 -4.08
N GLY A 351 -9.94 -9.41 -3.85
CA GLY A 351 -10.96 -9.95 -4.73
C GLY A 351 -10.81 -9.43 -6.17
N THR A 352 -11.46 -10.09 -7.13
CA THR A 352 -11.45 -9.64 -8.53
C THR A 352 -12.44 -8.51 -8.81
N THR A 353 -13.39 -8.27 -7.89
CA THR A 353 -14.47 -7.28 -8.01
C THR A 353 -14.71 -6.57 -6.69
N GLY A 354 -15.49 -5.48 -6.72
CA GLY A 354 -15.91 -4.74 -5.53
C GLY A 354 -14.91 -3.69 -5.07
N VAL A 355 -15.19 -3.07 -3.94
CA VAL A 355 -14.36 -2.02 -3.34
C VAL A 355 -13.48 -2.63 -2.27
N HIS A 356 -12.18 -2.32 -2.33
CA HIS A 356 -11.17 -2.77 -1.37
C HIS A 356 -10.41 -1.57 -0.81
N ALA A 357 -10.02 -1.65 0.45
CA ALA A 357 -9.11 -0.68 1.06
C ALA A 357 -7.82 -1.35 1.52
N VAL A 358 -6.71 -0.68 1.25
CA VAL A 358 -5.37 -1.11 1.62
C VAL A 358 -4.75 0.01 2.45
N TYR A 359 -4.55 -0.27 3.73
CA TYR A 359 -3.91 0.65 4.68
C TYR A 359 -2.40 0.44 4.69
N ARG A 360 -1.66 1.53 4.68
CA ARG A 360 -0.22 1.52 4.94
C ARG A 360 0.06 1.21 6.40
N GLU A 361 -0.77 1.68 7.32
CA GLU A 361 -0.67 1.34 8.75
C GLU A 361 -0.76 -0.18 8.99
N GLN A 362 0.09 -0.67 9.90
CA GLN A 362 0.06 -2.05 10.39
C GLN A 362 -0.56 -2.10 11.80
N PRO A 363 -1.85 -2.46 11.95
CA PRO A 363 -2.44 -2.68 13.26
C PRO A 363 -1.89 -3.94 13.91
N THR A 364 -1.78 -3.89 15.24
CA THR A 364 -1.40 -5.03 16.07
C THR A 364 -2.62 -5.90 16.38
N LEU A 365 -2.50 -7.20 16.12
CA LEU A 365 -3.44 -8.22 16.54
C LEU A 365 -2.84 -9.01 17.71
N LEU A 366 -3.46 -8.90 18.88
CA LEU A 366 -3.08 -9.67 20.06
C LEU A 366 -3.85 -10.99 20.05
N VAL A 367 -3.12 -12.10 20.01
CA VAL A 367 -3.68 -13.46 19.91
C VAL A 367 -3.38 -14.29 21.15
N SER A 368 -4.37 -15.06 21.60
CA SER A 368 -4.22 -15.93 22.77
C SER A 368 -4.84 -17.30 22.62
N THR A 369 -4.34 -18.29 23.36
CA THR A 369 -4.97 -19.62 23.43
C THR A 369 -6.27 -19.53 24.23
N ASN A 370 -7.34 -20.17 23.75
CA ASN A 370 -8.61 -20.22 24.46
C ASN A 370 -8.57 -21.36 25.51
N GLY A 371 -8.15 -21.02 26.73
CA GLY A 371 -8.01 -21.95 27.86
C GLY A 371 -6.57 -22.10 28.37
N THR A 372 -6.42 -22.49 29.64
CA THR A 372 -5.14 -22.67 30.38
C THR A 372 -4.66 -24.12 30.41
N THR A 373 -5.10 -24.97 29.49
CA THR A 373 -4.67 -26.37 29.46
C THR A 373 -3.22 -26.47 28.99
N THR A 374 -2.35 -26.90 29.90
CA THR A 374 -0.97 -27.28 29.57
C THR A 374 -1.00 -28.48 28.64
N GLN A 375 -0.45 -28.32 27.43
CA GLN A 375 -0.36 -29.41 26.46
C GLN A 375 0.92 -30.20 26.70
N THR A 376 0.95 -31.49 26.34
CA THR A 376 2.18 -32.31 26.41
C THR A 376 2.52 -32.86 25.04
N LYS A 377 3.80 -32.76 24.65
CA LYS A 377 4.33 -33.49 23.48
C LYS A 377 5.66 -34.17 23.80
N PRO A 378 5.97 -35.34 23.21
CA PRO A 378 7.32 -35.89 23.27
C PRO A 378 8.30 -34.97 22.54
N PHE A 379 9.56 -34.97 22.98
CA PHE A 379 10.63 -34.27 22.29
C PHE A 379 10.84 -34.87 20.90
N ASP A 380 10.65 -34.04 19.87
CA ASP A 380 10.74 -34.37 18.44
C ASP A 380 11.73 -33.46 17.70
N GLY A 381 12.46 -32.60 18.42
CA GLY A 381 13.37 -31.62 17.84
C GLY A 381 12.70 -30.44 17.12
N GLN A 382 11.37 -30.32 17.15
CA GLN A 382 10.63 -29.29 16.40
C GLN A 382 10.05 -28.22 17.33
N THR A 383 10.07 -26.96 16.91
CA THR A 383 9.40 -25.87 17.65
C THR A 383 7.93 -25.71 17.29
N THR A 384 7.50 -26.18 16.13
CA THR A 384 6.12 -26.12 15.66
C THR A 384 5.34 -27.38 16.04
N PHE A 385 4.01 -27.27 16.14
CA PHE A 385 3.13 -28.39 16.41
C PHE A 385 1.70 -28.12 15.89
N ASN A 386 0.91 -29.18 15.71
CA ASN A 386 -0.42 -29.10 15.10
C ASN A 386 -1.52 -28.47 15.99
N GLY A 387 -1.14 -27.85 17.11
CA GLY A 387 -2.10 -27.27 18.07
C GLY A 387 -3.00 -28.29 18.79
N GLY A 388 -2.82 -29.60 18.57
CA GLY A 388 -3.74 -30.66 19.00
C GLY A 388 -4.23 -30.48 20.44
N GLY A 389 -5.55 -30.32 20.61
CA GLY A 389 -6.22 -30.12 21.89
C GLY A 389 -6.46 -28.67 22.30
N ILE A 390 -5.92 -27.67 21.59
CA ILE A 390 -6.28 -26.26 21.78
C ILE A 390 -7.72 -26.06 21.28
N ALA A 391 -8.64 -25.69 22.17
CA ALA A 391 -10.06 -25.50 21.85
C ALA A 391 -10.32 -24.39 20.81
N GLY A 392 -9.37 -23.46 20.69
CA GLY A 392 -9.34 -22.39 19.71
C GLY A 392 -8.35 -21.30 20.11
N TYR A 393 -8.33 -20.21 19.35
CA TYR A 393 -7.59 -19.01 19.73
C TYR A 393 -8.56 -17.81 19.81
N ASP A 394 -8.20 -16.86 20.66
CA ASP A 394 -8.79 -15.54 20.71
C ASP A 394 -7.90 -14.53 20.00
N ALA A 395 -8.54 -13.54 19.40
CA ALA A 395 -7.89 -12.47 18.67
C ALA A 395 -8.57 -11.17 19.06
N SER A 396 -7.77 -10.21 19.52
CA SER A 396 -8.20 -8.88 19.92
C SER A 396 -7.42 -7.83 19.14
N GLY A 397 -8.03 -6.67 18.89
CA GLY A 397 -7.47 -5.66 17.99
C GLY A 397 -7.88 -5.83 16.52
N LEU A 398 -9.01 -6.51 16.25
CA LEU A 398 -9.60 -6.57 14.92
C LEU A 398 -10.19 -5.20 14.54
N TRP A 399 -9.92 -4.74 13.32
CA TRP A 399 -10.41 -3.48 12.76
C TRP A 399 -11.44 -3.73 11.67
N ASN A 400 -12.20 -2.69 11.33
CA ASN A 400 -13.12 -2.66 10.17
C ASN A 400 -14.17 -3.78 10.12
N GLY A 401 -14.47 -4.43 11.25
CA GLY A 401 -15.38 -5.57 11.33
C GLY A 401 -14.77 -6.90 10.89
N ASP A 402 -13.44 -6.98 10.77
CA ASP A 402 -12.73 -8.23 10.51
C ASP A 402 -13.06 -9.31 11.55
N THR A 403 -13.01 -10.57 11.13
CA THR A 403 -13.34 -11.73 11.97
C THR A 403 -12.24 -12.78 11.92
N LYS A 404 -12.16 -13.65 12.93
CA LYS A 404 -11.14 -14.71 13.03
C LYS A 404 -11.00 -15.58 11.76
N PRO A 405 -12.09 -16.01 11.09
CA PRO A 405 -11.97 -16.83 9.87
C PRO A 405 -11.25 -16.13 8.70
N MET A 406 -11.15 -14.79 8.71
CA MET A 406 -10.51 -14.02 7.65
C MET A 406 -8.98 -13.96 7.81
N LEU A 407 -8.45 -14.30 8.97
CA LEU A 407 -7.03 -14.16 9.33
C LEU A 407 -6.13 -15.26 8.77
N GLY A 408 -6.71 -16.35 8.26
CA GLY A 408 -5.97 -17.53 7.81
C GLY A 408 -5.88 -18.61 8.90
N ASN A 409 -4.92 -19.52 8.75
CA ASN A 409 -4.75 -20.66 9.66
C ASN A 409 -3.70 -20.36 10.73
N PRO A 410 -3.99 -20.62 12.02
CA PRO A 410 -3.01 -20.43 13.07
C PRO A 410 -1.88 -21.47 12.94
N LEU A 411 -0.64 -21.00 13.15
CA LEU A 411 0.52 -21.85 13.35
C LEU A 411 0.94 -21.76 14.82
N TYR A 412 1.02 -22.91 15.49
CA TYR A 412 1.42 -22.97 16.89
C TYR A 412 2.90 -23.35 17.00
N SER A 413 3.63 -22.63 17.85
CA SER A 413 5.04 -22.89 18.12
C SER A 413 5.44 -22.56 19.55
N VAL A 414 6.67 -22.95 19.92
CA VAL A 414 7.32 -22.57 21.17
C VAL A 414 8.67 -21.90 20.89
N GLY A 415 9.17 -21.12 21.84
CA GLY A 415 10.43 -20.38 21.68
C GLY A 415 11.69 -21.26 21.60
N THR A 416 11.68 -22.45 22.22
CA THR A 416 12.83 -23.37 22.22
C THR A 416 12.38 -24.82 22.06
N GLN A 417 13.27 -25.68 21.57
CA GLN A 417 12.98 -27.10 21.28
C GLN A 417 13.13 -28.01 22.51
N GLY A 418 13.83 -27.56 23.56
CA GLY A 418 14.27 -28.41 24.66
C GLY A 418 13.12 -28.96 25.54
N PRO A 419 13.37 -30.01 26.33
CA PRO A 419 12.41 -30.47 27.33
C PRO A 419 12.06 -29.36 28.34
N GLY A 420 10.83 -29.39 28.87
CA GLY A 420 10.34 -28.39 29.83
C GLY A 420 9.05 -27.71 29.40
N SER A 421 8.59 -26.74 30.19
CA SER A 421 7.36 -25.98 29.95
C SER A 421 7.67 -24.70 29.20
N HIS A 422 7.09 -24.52 28.02
CA HIS A 422 7.32 -23.38 27.14
C HIS A 422 6.02 -22.66 26.80
N LEU A 423 6.05 -21.33 26.72
CA LEU A 423 4.90 -20.54 26.29
C LEU A 423 4.54 -20.83 24.84
N ILE A 424 3.25 -21.03 24.56
CA ILE A 424 2.75 -21.22 23.20
C ILE A 424 2.68 -19.87 22.47
N ASN A 425 3.37 -19.78 21.34
CA ASN A 425 3.25 -18.70 20.37
C ASN A 425 2.25 -19.08 19.28
N ILE A 426 1.47 -18.11 18.82
CA ILE A 426 0.52 -18.25 17.72
C ILE A 426 0.96 -17.30 16.59
N GLY A 427 1.19 -17.86 15.41
CA GLY A 427 1.55 -17.16 14.18
C GLY A 427 0.67 -17.61 13.00
N GLY A 428 1.12 -17.37 11.76
CA GLY A 428 0.44 -17.85 10.53
C GLY A 428 -0.79 -17.03 10.10
N LEU A 429 -1.28 -16.12 10.94
CA LEU A 429 -2.49 -15.32 10.75
C LEU A 429 -2.29 -14.06 9.88
N ALA A 430 -1.52 -14.19 8.79
CA ALA A 430 -1.05 -13.07 7.99
C ALA A 430 -1.95 -12.68 6.80
N ASP A 431 -3.14 -13.28 6.66
CA ASP A 431 -3.98 -13.10 5.46
C ASP A 431 -4.38 -11.65 5.19
N LEU A 432 -4.54 -10.84 6.24
CA LEU A 432 -4.96 -9.43 6.13
C LEU A 432 -3.82 -8.42 6.33
N GLY A 433 -2.63 -8.85 6.77
CA GLY A 433 -1.46 -7.98 6.97
C GLY A 433 -1.29 -7.39 8.39
N TYR A 434 -2.00 -7.91 9.40
CA TYR A 434 -1.80 -7.54 10.81
C TYR A 434 -0.38 -7.87 11.32
N LEU A 435 0.09 -7.08 12.30
CA LEU A 435 1.22 -7.49 13.14
C LEU A 435 0.72 -8.47 14.21
N ILE A 436 1.15 -9.73 14.14
CA ILE A 436 0.72 -10.77 15.08
C ILE A 436 1.58 -10.73 16.35
N VAL A 437 0.95 -10.53 17.50
CA VAL A 437 1.59 -10.56 18.82
C VAL A 437 0.94 -11.63 19.67
N SER A 438 1.73 -12.59 20.14
CA SER A 438 1.26 -13.63 21.07
C SER A 438 1.13 -13.04 22.49
N ASN A 439 0.01 -13.32 23.14
CA ASN A 439 -0.23 -12.88 24.51
C ASN A 439 0.75 -13.55 25.48
N PRO A 440 1.43 -12.80 26.37
CA PRO A 440 2.33 -13.39 27.38
C PRO A 440 1.61 -14.32 28.37
N ALA A 441 0.28 -14.23 28.47
CA ALA A 441 -0.56 -15.11 29.28
C ALA A 441 -1.08 -16.36 28.55
N ASN A 442 -0.47 -16.73 27.41
CA ASN A 442 -0.82 -17.96 26.70
C ASN A 442 -0.58 -19.22 27.55
N ALA A 443 -1.25 -20.30 27.16
CA ALA A 443 -1.01 -21.62 27.74
C ALA A 443 0.42 -22.10 27.42
N ASN A 444 0.92 -23.03 28.25
CA ASN A 444 2.22 -23.65 28.07
C ASN A 444 2.12 -25.01 27.38
N LEU A 445 3.13 -25.33 26.59
CA LEU A 445 3.41 -26.68 26.10
C LEU A 445 4.54 -27.29 26.92
N THR A 446 4.27 -28.41 27.57
CA THR A 446 5.28 -29.26 28.20
C THR A 446 5.86 -30.22 27.18
N VAL A 447 7.14 -30.05 26.87
CA VAL A 447 7.91 -30.99 26.05
C VAL A 447 8.54 -32.01 27.00
N THR A 448 8.08 -33.26 26.93
CA THR A 448 8.65 -34.34 27.73
C THR A 448 9.89 -34.91 27.02
N PRO A 449 10.96 -35.25 27.77
CA PRO A 449 12.09 -35.97 27.20
C PRO A 449 11.61 -37.21 26.45
N SER A 450 12.10 -37.42 25.23
CA SER A 450 11.90 -38.70 24.55
C SER A 450 12.96 -39.66 25.10
N VAL A 451 12.54 -40.60 25.94
CA VAL A 451 13.39 -41.71 26.35
C VAL A 451 13.17 -42.83 25.34
N ASP A 452 14.17 -43.11 24.51
CA ASP A 452 14.16 -44.27 23.63
C ASP A 452 14.39 -45.53 24.48
N TYR A 453 13.29 -46.13 24.94
CA TYR A 453 13.34 -47.35 25.74
C TYR A 453 13.93 -48.55 24.99
N ASP A 454 13.95 -48.55 23.66
CA ASP A 454 14.57 -49.62 22.87
C ASP A 454 16.08 -49.43 22.79
N ALA A 455 16.58 -48.20 22.62
CA ALA A 455 18.02 -47.91 22.74
C ALA A 455 18.56 -48.20 24.15
N VAL A 456 17.80 -47.87 25.21
CA VAL A 456 18.17 -48.18 26.60
C VAL A 456 18.16 -49.70 26.83
N ARG A 457 17.17 -50.44 26.31
CA ARG A 457 17.14 -51.91 26.39
C ARG A 457 18.28 -52.56 25.61
N GLN A 458 18.63 -52.05 24.43
CA GLN A 458 19.75 -52.55 23.63
C GLN A 458 21.08 -52.35 24.37
N SER A 459 21.28 -51.16 24.97
CA SER A 459 22.46 -50.85 25.78
C SER A 459 22.59 -51.75 27.02
N VAL A 460 21.48 -52.00 27.73
CA VAL A 460 21.47 -52.94 28.87
C VAL A 460 21.69 -54.38 28.40
N ALA A 461 21.11 -54.79 27.27
CA ALA A 461 21.32 -56.13 26.70
C ALA A 461 22.76 -56.33 26.21
N ASP A 462 23.39 -55.31 25.61
CA ASP A 462 24.79 -55.35 25.19
C ASP A 462 25.74 -55.34 26.38
N ALA A 463 25.44 -54.60 27.45
CA ALA A 463 26.17 -54.65 28.71
C ALA A 463 26.04 -56.02 29.43
N THR A 464 24.92 -56.72 29.25
CA THR A 464 24.69 -58.06 29.83
C THR A 464 25.33 -59.18 28.98
N ARG A 465 25.55 -58.96 27.68
CA ARG A 465 26.09 -59.96 26.74
C ARG A 465 27.62 -60.01 26.71
N VAL A 466 28.31 -58.96 27.12
CA VAL A 466 29.79 -58.88 27.10
C VAL A 466 30.31 -58.81 28.53
N GLY A 467 30.72 -59.95 29.09
CA GLY A 467 31.51 -60.02 30.32
C GLY A 467 32.95 -59.50 30.14
N ALA A 468 33.12 -58.30 29.60
CA ALA A 468 34.42 -57.66 29.43
C ALA A 468 34.41 -56.27 30.09
N GLN A 469 35.46 -55.99 30.86
CA GLN A 469 35.76 -54.65 31.36
C GLN A 469 35.79 -53.66 30.19
N VAL A 470 34.84 -52.74 30.15
CA VAL A 470 34.85 -51.62 29.20
C VAL A 470 35.63 -50.48 29.83
N ALA A 471 36.91 -50.36 29.47
CA ALA A 471 37.82 -49.31 29.96
C ALA A 471 37.72 -47.98 29.19
N SER A 472 36.64 -47.72 28.46
CA SER A 472 36.37 -46.38 27.90
C SER A 472 34.88 -46.18 27.62
N PRO A 473 34.30 -45.02 27.99
CA PRO A 473 32.88 -44.77 27.82
C PRO A 473 32.52 -44.73 26.33
N HIS A 474 31.51 -45.51 25.94
CA HIS A 474 30.85 -45.36 24.65
C HIS A 474 30.06 -44.04 24.69
N ALA A 475 30.54 -43.04 23.94
CA ALA A 475 29.73 -41.88 23.62
C ALA A 475 28.64 -42.29 22.60
N PRO A 476 27.42 -41.74 22.66
CA PRO A 476 26.44 -41.95 21.62
C PRO A 476 27.00 -41.46 20.28
N GLU A 477 26.97 -42.28 19.23
CA GLU A 477 27.39 -41.84 17.90
C GLU A 477 26.46 -40.72 17.41
N LEU A 478 26.98 -39.50 17.39
CA LEU A 478 26.42 -38.41 16.60
C LEU A 478 26.76 -38.67 15.12
N ASN A 479 25.81 -38.33 14.24
CA ASN A 479 25.92 -38.31 12.79
C ASN A 479 27.36 -37.98 12.30
N PRO A 480 27.97 -38.76 11.36
CA PRO A 480 29.38 -38.62 10.94
C PRO A 480 29.83 -37.25 10.41
N ALA A 481 28.92 -36.30 10.21
CA ALA A 481 29.19 -35.00 9.61
C ALA A 481 29.31 -33.82 10.60
N GLN A 482 29.17 -34.00 11.91
CA GLN A 482 29.30 -32.90 12.89
C GLN A 482 30.59 -32.96 13.72
N PRO A 483 31.31 -31.84 13.91
CA PRO A 483 32.48 -31.78 14.80
C PRO A 483 32.06 -31.95 16.27
N LYS A 484 32.80 -32.79 17.02
CA LYS A 484 32.59 -33.06 18.45
C LYS A 484 32.75 -31.79 19.30
N PRO A 485 31.82 -31.47 20.21
CA PRO A 485 32.04 -30.46 21.24
C PRO A 485 33.09 -30.92 22.25
N ALA A 486 33.97 -30.00 22.68
CA ALA A 486 35.02 -30.27 23.66
C ALA A 486 34.54 -30.22 25.13
N ASP A 487 33.31 -29.79 25.38
CA ASP A 487 32.71 -29.71 26.72
C ASP A 487 31.25 -30.19 26.67
N TRP A 488 30.91 -31.14 27.54
CA TRP A 488 29.61 -31.80 27.64
C TRP A 488 28.77 -31.28 28.81
N SER A 489 29.26 -30.27 29.54
CA SER A 489 28.63 -29.70 30.75
C SER A 489 27.20 -29.18 30.58
N GLY A 490 26.77 -28.86 29.35
CA GLY A 490 25.41 -28.39 29.04
C GLY A 490 24.41 -29.46 28.58
N ALA A 491 24.83 -30.73 28.44
CA ALA A 491 24.00 -31.80 27.86
C ALA A 491 23.12 -32.56 28.88
N GLY A 492 23.13 -32.16 30.16
CA GLY A 492 22.26 -32.74 31.19
C GLY A 492 22.54 -34.22 31.52
N VAL A 493 23.78 -34.68 31.34
CA VAL A 493 24.21 -36.02 31.77
C VAL A 493 25.09 -35.84 33.01
N GLU A 494 24.53 -36.04 34.20
CA GLU A 494 25.36 -36.22 35.40
C GLU A 494 26.02 -37.60 35.32
N ASP A 495 27.35 -37.63 35.43
CA ASP A 495 28.20 -38.82 35.38
C ASP A 495 27.86 -39.81 36.52
N GLY A 496 26.95 -40.73 36.23
CA GLY A 496 26.69 -41.90 37.06
C GLY A 496 27.75 -42.97 36.82
N GLY A 497 28.97 -42.76 37.32
CA GLY A 497 30.04 -43.76 37.28
C GLY A 497 29.68 -45.02 38.07
N LEU A 498 29.73 -46.19 37.41
CA LEU A 498 29.51 -47.50 38.01
C LEU A 498 30.76 -47.94 38.80
N LEU A 499 30.66 -48.03 40.12
CA LEU A 499 31.75 -48.46 41.01
C LEU A 499 31.67 -49.97 41.28
N LEU A 500 32.63 -50.74 40.77
CA LEU A 500 32.75 -52.19 41.00
C LEU A 500 33.56 -52.43 42.29
N VAL A 501 32.98 -53.09 43.29
CA VAL A 501 33.71 -53.57 44.49
C VAL A 501 33.70 -55.09 44.47
N ASP A 502 34.88 -55.72 44.38
CA ASP A 502 35.04 -57.18 44.50
C ASP A 502 35.17 -57.59 45.98
N GLN A 503 34.44 -58.63 46.39
CA GLN A 503 34.60 -59.27 47.70
C GLN A 503 35.73 -60.29 47.66
N GLY A 504 36.95 -59.83 47.89
CA GLY A 504 38.10 -60.72 48.09
C GLY A 504 39.38 -59.92 48.27
N GLY A 505 39.78 -59.64 49.51
CA GLY A 505 40.97 -58.85 49.81
C GLY A 505 42.28 -59.51 49.37
N THR A 506 43.12 -58.78 48.63
CA THR A 506 44.58 -58.64 48.86
C THR A 506 45.20 -57.67 47.85
N ARG A 507 46.14 -56.84 48.32
CA ARG A 507 46.90 -55.86 47.51
C ARG A 507 48.05 -56.54 46.76
N GLY A 508 48.30 -56.13 45.51
CA GLY A 508 49.51 -56.42 44.73
C GLY A 508 50.01 -55.18 44.00
N ASN A 509 51.28 -54.83 44.23
CA ASN A 509 51.96 -53.57 43.92
C ASN A 509 52.11 -53.18 42.43
N GLY A 510 52.21 -51.87 42.18
CA GLY A 510 52.87 -51.25 41.02
C GLY A 510 52.82 -49.72 41.07
N ALA A 511 53.96 -49.07 41.34
CA ALA A 511 54.23 -47.64 41.55
C ALA A 511 53.67 -46.67 40.47
N GLY A 512 53.45 -45.36 40.70
CA GLY A 512 53.73 -44.45 41.80
C GLY A 512 53.33 -42.99 41.46
N ASN A 513 53.36 -42.11 42.49
CA ASN A 513 53.13 -40.65 42.55
C ASN A 513 51.73 -40.13 42.18
N GLY A 514 51.03 -39.29 42.97
CA GLY A 514 51.31 -38.58 44.21
C GLY A 514 50.15 -37.60 44.47
N ASP A 515 49.90 -37.30 45.75
CA ASP A 515 48.99 -36.29 46.35
C ASP A 515 47.47 -36.57 46.21
N GLY A 516 46.64 -36.73 47.24
CA GLY A 516 46.72 -36.41 48.67
C GLY A 516 45.47 -35.60 49.04
N ASP A 517 44.44 -36.20 49.66
CA ASP A 517 44.03 -35.93 51.06
C ASP A 517 42.67 -36.56 51.45
N SER A 518 42.67 -37.20 52.64
CA SER A 518 41.60 -37.46 53.65
C SER A 518 40.18 -37.94 53.30
N ALA A 519 39.41 -38.64 54.15
CA ALA A 519 39.60 -39.53 55.31
C ALA A 519 38.18 -39.92 55.81
N ALA A 520 38.03 -41.16 56.31
CA ALA A 520 37.11 -41.61 57.37
C ALA A 520 35.57 -41.58 57.16
N GLN A 521 34.94 -42.75 57.11
CA GLN A 521 34.25 -43.34 58.29
C GLN A 521 33.70 -44.73 57.95
N ALA A 522 34.00 -45.70 58.82
CA ALA A 522 33.44 -47.03 58.83
C ALA A 522 32.43 -47.11 59.99
N GLU A 523 31.21 -47.58 59.74
CA GLU A 523 30.34 -48.16 60.78
C GLU A 523 29.60 -49.40 60.25
N SER A 524 29.93 -50.53 60.90
CA SER A 524 29.06 -51.62 61.34
C SER A 524 28.00 -52.20 60.38
N ALA A 525 28.29 -53.39 59.86
CA ALA A 525 27.29 -54.37 59.47
C ALA A 525 26.63 -54.98 60.71
N ASP A 526 25.30 -55.15 60.69
CA ASP A 526 24.57 -56.32 61.22
C ASP A 526 23.05 -56.06 61.21
N SER A 527 22.41 -56.48 60.12
CA SER A 527 20.96 -56.72 59.91
C SER A 527 20.81 -56.88 58.41
N GLU A 528 20.81 -58.08 57.83
CA GLU A 528 19.58 -58.82 57.55
C GLU A 528 19.94 -60.30 57.27
N ARG A 529 19.77 -61.14 58.29
CA ARG A 529 19.76 -62.61 58.18
C ARG A 529 18.35 -63.09 58.46
N GLU A 530 17.37 -62.75 57.61
CA GLU A 530 16.04 -63.37 57.67
C GLU A 530 15.17 -63.06 56.43
N LEU A 531 15.39 -63.72 55.28
CA LEU A 531 14.31 -64.05 54.32
C LEU A 531 14.80 -64.95 53.17
N ALA A 532 14.69 -66.27 53.32
CA ALA A 532 14.44 -67.22 52.23
C ALA A 532 14.17 -68.61 52.84
N GLY A 533 12.90 -68.88 53.15
CA GLY A 533 12.43 -70.17 53.62
C GLY A 533 12.32 -71.24 52.53
N ASN A 534 12.41 -72.48 52.99
CA ASN A 534 12.29 -73.77 52.33
C ASN A 534 11.17 -73.96 51.28
N VAL A 535 11.50 -74.69 50.21
CA VAL A 535 10.64 -75.60 49.41
C VAL A 535 11.64 -76.66 48.85
N CYS A 536 11.65 -77.97 49.11
CA CYS A 536 10.69 -78.97 49.59
C CYS A 536 11.37 -79.99 50.55
N ALA A 537 10.56 -80.62 51.40
CA ALA A 537 10.86 -81.87 52.10
C ALA A 537 9.91 -83.00 51.65
N ASP A 538 10.45 -84.22 51.73
CA ASP A 538 9.84 -85.56 51.86
C ASP A 538 9.16 -86.31 50.70
N GLY A 539 9.71 -87.50 50.43
CA GLY A 539 8.93 -88.73 50.22
C GLY A 539 9.43 -89.73 49.16
N GLY A 540 10.21 -90.75 49.57
CA GLY A 540 10.01 -92.13 49.08
C GLY A 540 10.86 -92.68 47.92
N VAL A 541 11.82 -93.53 48.31
CA VAL A 541 12.36 -94.77 47.69
C VAL A 541 12.75 -94.89 46.19
N SER A 542 14.00 -95.38 46.05
CA SER A 542 14.52 -96.30 45.02
C SER A 542 14.93 -95.75 43.64
N GLU A 543 16.26 -95.83 43.44
CA GLU A 543 16.99 -96.11 42.19
C GLU A 543 17.09 -95.01 41.10
N GLY A 544 18.27 -94.35 41.09
CA GLY A 544 19.00 -93.97 39.88
C GLY A 544 18.59 -92.67 39.14
N GLY A 545 19.33 -91.57 39.37
CA GLY A 545 19.23 -90.38 38.52
C GLY A 545 20.26 -89.30 38.88
N ALA A 546 21.05 -88.87 37.90
CA ALA A 546 22.27 -88.07 38.05
C ALA A 546 22.08 -86.65 38.62
N CYS A 547 23.04 -86.22 39.46
CA CYS A 547 23.25 -84.82 39.82
C CYS A 547 23.78 -84.03 38.60
N ALA A 548 22.98 -83.11 38.08
CA ALA A 548 23.45 -82.08 37.15
C ALA A 548 23.87 -80.84 37.96
N ALA A 549 25.13 -80.44 37.81
CA ALA A 549 25.70 -79.23 38.39
C ALA A 549 25.03 -77.98 37.80
N TYR A 550 24.56 -77.07 38.66
CA TYR A 550 24.29 -75.68 38.29
C TYR A 550 25.48 -74.81 38.70
N PRO A 551 26.01 -73.93 37.83
CA PRO A 551 27.10 -73.02 38.18
C PRO A 551 26.62 -71.94 39.18
N PRO A 552 27.55 -71.30 39.92
CA PRO A 552 27.20 -70.31 40.94
C PRO A 552 26.42 -69.14 40.33
N GLN A 553 25.28 -68.80 40.92
CA GLN A 553 24.52 -67.63 40.54
C GLN A 553 25.21 -66.38 41.09
N THR A 554 25.77 -65.57 40.19
CA THR A 554 26.14 -64.20 40.50
C THR A 554 24.85 -63.42 40.76
N VAL A 555 24.61 -63.06 42.02
CA VAL A 555 23.50 -62.17 42.39
C VAL A 555 23.90 -60.75 42.02
N PHE A 556 23.20 -60.15 41.04
CA PHE A 556 23.30 -58.73 40.77
C PHE A 556 22.44 -57.96 41.77
N VAL A 557 23.05 -57.29 42.74
CA VAL A 557 22.34 -56.29 43.56
C VAL A 557 22.39 -54.96 42.81
N VAL A 558 21.28 -54.56 42.22
CA VAL A 558 21.10 -53.20 41.70
C VAL A 558 20.79 -52.28 42.88
N ARG A 559 21.79 -51.57 43.40
CA ARG A 559 21.54 -50.35 44.21
C ARG A 559 21.48 -49.15 43.29
N GLY A 560 20.31 -48.93 42.71
CA GLY A 560 19.97 -47.71 41.98
C GLY A 560 18.56 -47.30 42.34
N GLY A 561 18.39 -46.59 43.45
CA GLY A 561 17.12 -45.95 43.77
C GLY A 561 16.86 -44.83 42.77
N VAL A 562 15.76 -44.93 42.03
CA VAL A 562 15.21 -43.80 41.27
C VAL A 562 14.78 -42.74 42.28
N ARG A 563 15.50 -41.62 42.39
CA ARG A 563 14.96 -40.41 43.02
C ARG A 563 14.04 -39.74 42.02
N LEU A 564 12.73 -39.94 42.20
CA LEU A 564 11.72 -39.07 41.62
C LEU A 564 11.87 -37.67 42.26
N PRO A 565 11.89 -36.57 41.49
CA PRO A 565 11.89 -35.24 42.08
C PRO A 565 10.52 -34.99 42.74
N GLY A 566 10.51 -34.96 44.06
CA GLY A 566 9.37 -34.53 44.87
C GLY A 566 9.22 -33.00 44.91
N PRO A 567 8.04 -32.48 45.27
CA PRO A 567 7.69 -31.06 45.16
C PRO A 567 8.19 -30.23 46.35
N GLY A 568 8.67 -29.01 46.10
CA GLY A 568 8.92 -28.00 47.15
C GLY A 568 10.03 -27.02 46.75
N LEU A 569 9.68 -25.80 46.31
CA LEU A 569 9.53 -24.58 47.11
C LEU A 569 10.82 -23.71 47.17
N ALA A 570 10.72 -22.58 46.46
CA ALA A 570 11.27 -21.24 46.74
C ALA A 570 12.77 -21.06 47.07
N MET A 571 13.45 -20.19 46.31
CA MET A 571 13.75 -18.81 46.72
C MET A 571 14.38 -17.97 45.58
N ARG A 572 13.94 -16.71 45.53
CA ARG A 572 14.48 -15.51 44.83
C ARG A 572 15.90 -15.14 45.33
N PRO A 573 16.62 -14.17 44.71
CA PRO A 573 16.24 -13.18 43.69
C PRO A 573 16.75 -13.43 42.28
#